data_AF-A0A8J7KKM9-F1
#
_entry.id   AF-A0A8J7KKM9-F1
#
_cell.length_a   1.000
_cell.length_b   1.000
_cell.length_c   1.000
_cell.angle_alpha   90.00
_cell.angle_beta   90.00
_cell.angle_gamma   90.00
#
_symmetry.space_group_name_H-M   'P 1'
#
loop_
_entity.id
_entity.type
_entity.pdbx_description
1 polymer ?
#
loop_
_entity_poly.entity_id
_entity_poly.type
_entity_poly.pdbx_seq_one_letter_code
_entity_poly.pdbx_strand_id
1 'polypeptide(L)' 'MNILVVIFGLVALFSVIGLVQSFKERNVLSIIFNLASAVVFGGFTVLTVIFQGYPPTL' A
#
# COMPACT_ATOMS: atom_id res chain seq x y z
N MET A 1 -13.15 -11.30 10.84
CA MET A 1 -12.04 -11.60 9.91
C MET A 1 -11.87 -10.42 8.97
N ASN A 2 -10.91 -9.53 9.25
CA ASN A 2 -10.75 -8.29 8.48
C ASN A 2 -9.88 -8.52 7.24
N ILE A 3 -10.52 -8.87 6.12
CA ILE A 3 -9.87 -9.02 4.79
C ILE A 3 -9.24 -7.70 4.29
N LEU A 4 -9.59 -6.58 4.92
CA LEU A 4 -9.14 -5.22 4.61
C LEU A 4 -7.61 -5.07 4.67
N VAL A 5 -6.94 -5.73 5.62
CA VAL A 5 -5.46 -5.70 5.72
C VAL A 5 -4.79 -6.38 4.53
N VAL A 6 -5.38 -7.47 4.03
CA VAL A 6 -4.88 -8.17 2.84
C VAL A 6 -5.08 -7.30 1.60
N ILE A 7 -6.25 -6.68 1.46
CA ILE A 7 -6.54 -5.79 0.33
C ILE A 7 -5.57 -4.60 0.33
N PHE A 8 -5.37 -3.94 1.46
CA PHE A 8 -4.44 -2.81 1.55
C PHE A 8 -2.98 -3.22 1.33
N GLY A 9 -2.58 -4.42 1.79
CA GLY A 9 -1.27 -4.99 1.49
C GLY A 9 -1.06 -5.22 -0.01
N LEU A 10 -2.07 -5.77 -0.70
CA LEU A 10 -2.02 -5.96 -2.16
C LEU A 10 -2.00 -4.63 -2.92
N VAL A 11 -2.81 -3.66 -2.50
CA VAL A 11 -2.80 -2.29 -3.06
C VAL A 11 -1.42 -1.66 -2.89
N ALA A 12 -0.82 -1.76 -1.69
CA ALA A 12 0.53 -1.24 -1.45
C ALA A 12 1.57 -1.90 -2.36
N LEU A 13 1.49 -3.23 -2.56
CA LEU A 13 2.39 -3.96 -3.43
C LEU A 13 2.25 -3.51 -4.90
N PHE A 14 1.02 -3.42 -5.42
CA PHE A 14 0.77 -2.94 -6.78
C PHE A 14 1.13 -1.47 -6.97
N SER A 15 0.99 -0.66 -5.92
CA SER A 15 1.39 0.75 -5.94
C SER A 15 2.90 0.91 -6.13
N VAL A 16 3.72 0.03 -5.54
CA VAL A 16 5.18 0.04 -5.76
C VAL A 16 5.52 -0.36 -7.20
N ILE A 17 4.82 -1.34 -7.76
CA ILE A 17 4.99 -1.74 -9.17
C ILE A 17 4.59 -0.59 -10.11
N GLY A 18 3.44 0.04 -9.86
CA GLY A 18 2.96 1.20 -10.60
C GLY A 18 3.89 2.41 -10.49
N LEU A 19 4.52 2.60 -9.33
CA LEU A 19 5.53 3.65 -9.11
C LEU A 19 6.73 3.47 -10.05
N VAL A 20 7.28 2.24 -10.15
CA VAL A 20 8.41 1.93 -11.04
C VAL A 20 8.04 2.19 -12.51
N GLN A 21 6.84 1.78 -12.93
CA GLN A 21 6.36 2.05 -14.29
C GLN A 21 6.18 3.55 -14.55
N SER A 22 5.68 4.30 -13.57
CA SER A 22 5.44 5.74 -13.68
C SER A 22 6.72 6.54 -13.92
N PHE A 23 7.86 6.08 -13.38
CA PHE A 23 9.18 6.66 -13.69
C PHE A 23 9.59 6.43 -15.14
N LYS A 24 9.29 5.25 -15.71
CA LYS A 24 9.59 4.95 -17.12
C LYS A 24 8.77 5.82 -18.07
N GLU A 25 7.52 6.09 -17.72
CA GLU A 25 6.60 6.92 -18.50
C GLU A 25 6.77 8.43 -18.24
N ARG A 26 7.65 8.83 -17.31
CA ARG A 26 7.85 10.22 -16.84
C ARG A 26 6.54 10.89 -16.40
N ASN A 27 5.59 10.12 -15.90
CA ASN A 27 4.30 10.63 -15.46
C ASN A 27 4.38 11.06 -13.99
N VAL A 28 4.69 12.35 -13.78
CA VAL A 28 4.86 12.94 -12.45
C VAL A 28 3.62 12.78 -11.57
N LEU A 29 2.42 12.93 -12.16
CA LEU A 29 1.17 12.79 -11.41
C LEU A 29 1.02 11.35 -10.90
N SER A 30 1.28 10.37 -11.76
CA SER A 30 1.24 8.96 -11.40
C SER A 30 2.31 8.60 -10.36
N ILE A 31 3.52 9.16 -10.43
CA ILE A 31 4.56 8.96 -9.42
C ILE A 31 4.06 9.40 -8.04
N ILE A 32 3.47 10.61 -7.94
CA ILE A 32 2.99 11.14 -6.66
C ILE A 32 1.88 10.28 -6.09
N PHE A 33 0.90 9.89 -6.91
CA PHE A 33 -0.23 9.07 -6.44
C PHE A 33 0.18 7.65 -6.06
N ASN A 34 1.08 7.01 -6.83
CA ASN A 34 1.60 5.70 -6.49
C ASN A 34 2.50 5.75 -5.24
N LEU A 35 3.26 6.83 -5.04
CA LEU A 35 4.07 6.97 -3.82
C LEU A 35 3.16 7.17 -2.60
N ALA A 36 2.19 8.08 -2.70
CA ALA A 36 1.23 8.35 -1.64
C ALA A 36 0.44 7.09 -1.27
N SER A 37 -0.05 6.35 -2.27
CA SER A 37 -0.80 5.11 -2.07
C SER A 37 0.06 4.04 -1.39
N ALA A 38 1.32 3.87 -1.80
CA ALA A 38 2.23 2.91 -1.16
C ALA A 38 2.50 3.27 0.32
N VAL A 39 2.70 4.56 0.62
CA VAL A 39 2.95 5.03 2.00
C VAL A 39 1.70 4.89 2.87
N VAL A 40 0.53 5.31 2.38
CA VAL A 40 -0.71 5.30 3.17
C VAL A 40 -1.21 3.87 3.38
N PHE A 41 -1.41 3.10 2.30
CA PHE A 41 -1.94 1.74 2.41
C PHE A 41 -0.90 0.76 2.96
N GLY A 42 0.37 0.91 2.58
CA GLY A 42 1.47 0.10 3.12
C GLY A 42 1.70 0.41 4.60
N GLY A 43 1.74 1.69 4.96
CA GLY A 43 1.85 2.14 6.35
C GLY A 43 0.70 1.61 7.20
N PHE A 44 -0.56 1.76 6.75
CA PHE A 44 -1.71 1.21 7.46
C PHE A 44 -1.60 -0.30 7.64
N THR A 45 -1.23 -1.03 6.59
CA THR A 45 -1.08 -2.49 6.64
C THR A 45 -0.01 -2.89 7.66
N VAL A 46 1.18 -2.28 7.58
CA VAL A 46 2.30 -2.57 8.47
C VAL A 46 1.96 -2.25 9.92
N LEU A 47 1.39 -1.07 10.19
CA LEU A 47 0.98 -0.67 11.53
C LEU A 47 -0.10 -1.59 12.09
N THR A 48 -1.07 -2.00 11.27
CA THR A 48 -2.11 -2.94 11.70
C THR A 48 -1.51 -4.29 12.06
N VAL A 49 -0.61 -4.82 11.22
CA VAL A 49 0.06 -6.10 11.49
C VAL A 49 0.91 -6.04 12.75
N ILE A 50 1.63 -4.94 12.98
CA ILE A 50 2.51 -4.78 14.14
C ILE A 50 1.72 -4.57 15.44
N PHE A 51 0.72 -3.68 15.44
CA PHE A 51 0.03 -3.26 16.67
C PHE A 51 -1.23 -4.04 16.99
N GLN A 52 -1.94 -4.59 15.98
CA GLN A 52 -3.17 -5.38 16.18
C GLN A 52 -3.02 -6.86 15.86
N GLY A 53 -1.91 -7.29 15.24
CA GLY A 53 -1.72 -8.67 14.79
C GLY A 53 -2.58 -9.05 13.59
N TYR A 54 -2.44 -10.28 13.12
CA TYR A 54 -3.26 -10.85 12.05
C TYR A 54 -3.66 -12.29 12.41
N PRO A 55 -4.97 -12.58 12.63
CA PRO A 55 -6.12 -11.70 12.47
C PRO A 55 -6.21 -10.64 13.57
N PRO A 56 -6.64 -9.41 13.26
CA PRO A 56 -6.77 -8.35 14.27
C PRO A 56 -7.80 -8.77 15.32
N THR A 57 -7.33 -8.93 16.56
CA THR A 57 -8.17 -9.22 17.71
C THR A 57 -8.64 -7.88 18.28
N LEU A 58 -9.89 -7.51 17.97
CA LEU A 58 -10.58 -6.44 18.69
C LEU A 58 -10.89 -6.92 20.11
#